data_AF-A0A8T2ZKZ6-F1
#
_entry.id   AF-A0A8T2ZKZ6-F1
#
_cell.length_a   1.000
_cell.length_b   1.000
_cell.length_c   1.000
_cell.angle_alpha   90.00
_cell.angle_beta   90.00
_cell.angle_gamma   90.00
#
_symmetry.space_group_name_H-M   'P 1'
#
loop_
_entity.id
_entity.type
_entity.pdbx_description
1 polymer ?
#
loop_
_entity_poly.entity_id
_entity_poly.type
_entity_poly.pdbx_seq_one_letter_code
_entity_poly.pdbx_strand_id
1 'polypeptide(L)'
;MSEEEKLLKEAKKLAWEDRLLHKNWKVRNEANIDLASLCDSISDPKDSRLREFAPLFRKTVADSNAPVQEKALDALIAFLRAADADAGRYAKEVCDAIVAKCLTGRPKTVEKAQAAFMLWVELEAVDVFLDAMEKAIKNKVAKAVVPAIDVMFQALSDFGAKVVPPKRILKMLPELFDHQDQNVRASSKGLTLELCRWIGKDPVKSILFEKMRDTMKKELEAELVNVKGTAKPSRKIRVNMLYVIRSEQEKEPEPEGVSEVVGSGPSEEVAAEAPQEIDEYDLVDPVDILGPLEKAGFWDGVKATKWSERKEAVAELTKLASTKRIAP
;
A
#
# COMPACT_ATOMS: atom_id res chain seq x y z
N MET A 1 6.61 26.42 41.05
CA MET A 1 5.99 25.87 39.82
C MET A 1 5.36 27.00 39.04
N SER A 2 5.69 27.11 37.76
CA SER A 2 5.10 28.12 36.85
C SER A 2 3.60 27.87 36.67
N GLU A 3 2.83 28.86 36.23
CA GLU A 3 1.42 28.68 35.90
C GLU A 3 1.22 27.62 34.81
N GLU A 4 2.19 27.50 33.90
CA GLU A 4 2.20 26.48 32.86
C GLU A 4 2.37 25.07 33.44
N GLU A 5 3.33 24.86 34.34
CA GLU A 5 3.52 23.56 35.00
C GLU A 5 2.29 23.14 35.81
N LYS A 6 1.61 24.10 36.45
CA LYS A 6 0.34 23.83 37.15
C LYS A 6 -0.74 23.37 36.17
N LEU A 7 -0.91 24.08 35.05
CA LEU A 7 -1.89 23.72 34.02
C LEU A 7 -1.63 22.31 33.45
N LEU A 8 -0.38 22.01 33.11
CA LEU A 8 0.00 20.70 32.59
C LEU A 8 -0.29 19.57 33.60
N LYS A 9 0.04 19.80 34.88
CA LYS A 9 -0.23 18.85 35.97
C LYS A 9 -1.73 18.63 36.20
N GLU A 10 -2.55 19.69 36.12
CA GLU A 10 -4.00 19.58 36.25
C GLU A 10 -4.63 18.87 35.06
N ALA A 11 -4.16 19.15 33.85
CA ALA A 11 -4.66 18.53 32.63
C ALA A 11 -4.47 17.01 32.61
N LYS A 12 -3.48 16.45 33.33
CA LYS A 12 -3.30 14.99 33.46
C LYS A 12 -4.47 14.27 34.12
N LYS A 13 -5.33 14.98 34.83
CA LYS A 13 -6.54 14.42 35.47
C LYS A 13 -7.73 14.31 34.52
N LEU A 14 -7.66 14.97 33.36
CA LEU A 14 -8.74 14.97 32.37
C LEU A 14 -8.72 13.67 31.55
N ALA A 15 -9.87 13.33 30.96
CA ALA A 15 -9.97 12.19 30.05
C ALA A 15 -9.15 12.43 28.76
N TRP A 16 -8.83 11.36 28.03
CA TRP A 16 -7.99 11.45 26.84
C TRP A 16 -8.52 12.43 25.79
N GLU A 17 -9.83 12.39 25.50
CA GLU A 17 -10.43 13.29 24.50
C GLU A 17 -10.27 14.77 24.92
N ASP A 18 -10.53 15.10 26.19
CA ASP A 18 -10.39 16.46 26.70
C ASP A 18 -8.95 16.96 26.65
N ARG A 19 -7.98 16.08 26.94
CA ARG A 19 -6.55 16.41 26.89
C ARG A 19 -6.06 16.61 25.45
N LEU A 20 -6.41 15.68 24.57
CA LEU A 20 -5.97 15.66 23.17
C LEU A 20 -6.66 16.73 22.32
N LEU A 21 -7.82 17.25 22.75
CA LEU A 21 -8.53 18.34 22.09
C LEU A 21 -8.52 19.64 22.90
N HIS A 22 -7.66 19.73 23.92
CA HIS A 22 -7.58 20.89 24.80
C HIS A 22 -7.23 22.18 24.05
N LYS A 23 -7.80 23.31 24.48
CA LYS A 23 -7.54 24.64 23.88
C LYS A 23 -6.05 25.02 23.87
N ASN A 24 -5.30 24.62 24.90
CA ASN A 24 -3.85 24.86 24.98
C ASN A 24 -3.08 23.77 24.25
N TRP A 25 -2.34 24.16 23.20
CA TRP A 25 -1.55 23.24 22.38
C TRP A 25 -0.47 22.50 23.18
N LYS A 26 0.07 23.08 24.26
CA LYS A 26 1.08 22.39 25.10
C LYS A 26 0.48 21.21 25.85
N VAL A 27 -0.78 21.33 26.30
CA VAL A 27 -1.54 20.22 26.89
C VAL A 27 -1.76 19.11 25.86
N ARG A 28 -2.16 19.46 24.63
CA ARG A 28 -2.33 18.48 23.55
C ARG A 28 -1.01 17.81 23.18
N ASN A 29 0.08 18.58 23.15
CA ASN A 29 1.42 18.05 22.87
C ASN A 29 1.83 17.01 23.92
N GLU A 30 1.72 17.35 25.21
CA GLU A 30 2.04 16.42 26.30
C GLU A 30 1.10 15.20 26.31
N ALA A 31 -0.19 15.39 26.00
CA ALA A 31 -1.13 14.29 25.90
C ALA A 31 -0.75 13.28 24.81
N ASN A 32 -0.25 13.73 23.65
CA ASN A 32 0.23 12.82 22.62
C ASN A 32 1.53 12.11 23.05
N ILE A 33 2.42 12.77 23.80
CA ILE A 33 3.63 12.13 24.36
C ILE A 33 3.24 11.03 25.36
N ASP A 34 2.36 11.35 26.30
CA ASP A 34 1.86 10.38 27.28
C ASP A 34 1.13 9.21 26.61
N LEU A 35 0.33 9.49 25.56
CA LEU A 35 -0.37 8.45 24.80
C LEU A 35 0.61 7.53 24.07
N ALA A 36 1.66 8.08 23.44
CA ALA A 36 2.70 7.29 22.80
C ALA A 36 3.38 6.34 23.80
N SER A 37 3.81 6.86 24.96
CA SER A 37 4.42 6.06 26.02
C SER A 37 3.48 4.97 26.56
N LEU A 38 2.19 5.27 26.67
CA LEU A 38 1.20 4.27 27.09
C LEU A 38 1.04 3.17 26.04
N CYS A 39 0.95 3.50 24.77
CA CYS A 39 0.91 2.53 23.68
C CYS A 39 2.17 1.65 23.65
N ASP A 40 3.36 2.24 23.81
CA ASP A 40 4.62 1.48 23.85
C ASP A 40 4.70 0.51 25.04
N SER A 41 3.96 0.78 26.12
CA SER A 41 3.88 -0.11 27.29
C SER A 41 2.89 -1.27 27.13
N ILE A 42 2.04 -1.25 26.09
CA ILE A 42 1.04 -2.30 25.85
C ILE A 42 1.70 -3.44 25.08
N SER A 43 1.74 -4.63 25.70
CA SER A 43 2.27 -5.84 25.06
C SER A 43 1.19 -6.75 24.49
N ASP A 44 -0.06 -6.64 24.95
CA ASP A 44 -1.19 -7.42 24.43
C ASP A 44 -1.96 -6.59 23.37
N PRO A 45 -1.97 -7.02 22.10
CA PRO A 45 -2.72 -6.34 21.04
C PRO A 45 -4.24 -6.30 21.25
N LYS A 46 -4.78 -7.14 22.15
CA LYS A 46 -6.20 -7.20 22.49
C LYS A 46 -6.57 -6.34 23.71
N ASP A 47 -5.63 -5.57 24.25
CA ASP A 47 -5.88 -4.67 25.36
C ASP A 47 -7.02 -3.69 25.03
N SER A 48 -8.03 -3.64 25.90
CA SER A 48 -9.24 -2.85 25.67
C SER A 48 -8.95 -1.36 25.53
N ARG A 49 -7.85 -0.87 26.12
CA ARG A 49 -7.43 0.54 26.03
C ARG A 49 -7.13 0.97 24.61
N LEU A 50 -6.58 0.07 23.77
CA LEU A 50 -6.30 0.37 22.36
C LEU A 50 -7.59 0.75 21.61
N ARG A 51 -8.72 0.11 21.93
CA ARG A 51 -10.01 0.44 21.33
C ARG A 51 -10.54 1.81 21.74
N GLU A 52 -10.18 2.28 22.95
CA GLU A 52 -10.53 3.63 23.40
C GLU A 52 -9.71 4.70 22.69
N PHE A 53 -8.45 4.41 22.33
CA PHE A 53 -7.55 5.37 21.69
C PHE A 53 -7.79 5.50 20.19
N ALA A 54 -8.14 4.40 19.51
CA ALA A 54 -8.21 4.35 18.06
C ALA A 54 -9.08 5.46 17.41
N PRO A 55 -10.29 5.79 17.91
CA PRO A 55 -11.13 6.84 17.33
C PRO A 55 -10.53 8.25 17.44
N LEU A 56 -9.63 8.47 18.40
CA LEU A 56 -9.06 9.79 18.69
C LEU A 56 -8.10 10.25 17.58
N PHE A 57 -7.43 9.30 16.91
CA PHE A 57 -6.35 9.59 15.96
C PHE A 57 -6.79 10.41 14.76
N ARG A 58 -8.05 10.26 14.29
CA ARG A 58 -8.57 11.07 13.19
C ARG A 58 -8.44 12.57 13.47
N LYS A 59 -8.76 13.00 14.70
CA LYS A 59 -8.70 14.41 15.10
C LYS A 59 -7.27 14.84 15.42
N THR A 60 -6.49 13.99 16.11
CA THR A 60 -5.16 14.39 16.60
C THR A 60 -4.11 14.52 15.49
N VAL A 61 -4.11 13.65 14.48
CA VAL A 61 -3.18 13.79 13.33
C VAL A 61 -3.52 14.98 12.44
N ALA A 62 -4.73 15.52 12.57
CA ALA A 62 -5.19 16.72 11.88
C ALA A 62 -4.96 18.02 12.67
N ASP A 63 -4.19 18.00 13.77
CA ASP A 63 -3.91 19.19 14.58
C ASP A 63 -3.29 20.31 13.73
N SER A 64 -3.72 21.55 13.99
CA SER A 64 -3.22 22.73 13.29
C SER A 64 -1.84 23.18 13.77
N ASN A 65 -1.39 22.74 14.94
CA ASN A 65 -0.09 23.05 15.50
C ASN A 65 0.94 21.98 15.10
N ALA A 66 1.93 22.36 14.29
CA ALA A 66 2.90 21.41 13.71
C ALA A 66 3.67 20.56 14.77
N PRO A 67 4.18 21.12 15.89
CA PRO A 67 4.73 20.31 16.98
C PRO A 67 3.76 19.25 17.54
N VAL A 68 2.50 19.64 17.79
CA VAL A 68 1.48 18.70 18.31
C VAL A 68 1.18 17.62 17.28
N GLN A 69 1.00 18.00 16.01
CA GLN A 69 0.73 17.08 14.91
C GLN A 69 1.85 16.02 14.78
N GLU A 70 3.10 16.45 14.91
CA GLU A 70 4.24 15.53 14.85
C GLU A 70 4.22 14.53 16.03
N LYS A 71 3.82 14.98 17.23
CA LYS A 71 3.63 14.09 18.40
C LYS A 71 2.40 13.21 18.28
N ALA A 72 1.33 13.66 17.63
CA ALA A 72 0.19 12.81 17.33
C ALA A 72 0.55 11.67 16.38
N LEU A 73 1.44 11.90 15.40
CA LEU A 73 1.97 10.85 14.56
C LEU A 73 2.89 9.89 15.32
N ASP A 74 3.71 10.37 16.28
CA ASP A 74 4.49 9.49 17.18
C ASP A 74 3.55 8.55 17.96
N ALA A 75 2.47 9.10 18.53
CA ALA A 75 1.46 8.33 19.26
C ALA A 75 0.72 7.33 18.35
N LEU A 76 0.41 7.71 17.11
CA LEU A 76 -0.22 6.81 16.14
C LEU A 76 0.71 5.65 15.80
N ILE A 77 2.00 5.92 15.55
CA ILE A 77 2.99 4.89 15.26
C ILE A 77 3.10 3.90 16.43
N ALA A 78 3.18 4.40 17.66
CA ALA A 78 3.20 3.55 18.86
C ALA A 78 1.92 2.70 18.98
N PHE A 79 0.75 3.31 18.78
CA PHE A 79 -0.53 2.62 18.76
C PHE A 79 -0.57 1.50 17.71
N LEU A 80 -0.17 1.80 16.46
CA LEU A 80 -0.19 0.83 15.37
C LEU A 80 0.80 -0.31 15.57
N ARG A 81 1.90 -0.11 16.32
CA ARG A 81 2.83 -1.18 16.70
C ARG A 81 2.23 -2.12 17.74
N ALA A 82 1.45 -1.58 18.68
CA ALA A 82 0.80 -2.37 19.73
C ALA A 82 -0.47 -3.08 19.24
N ALA A 83 -1.24 -2.46 18.34
CA ALA A 83 -2.53 -2.97 17.89
C ALA A 83 -2.44 -4.17 16.93
N ASP A 84 -3.54 -4.94 16.83
CA ASP A 84 -3.74 -5.96 15.81
C ASP A 84 -4.56 -5.43 14.61
N ALA A 85 -4.92 -6.31 13.69
CA ALA A 85 -5.66 -5.97 12.48
C ALA A 85 -7.06 -5.37 12.75
N ASP A 86 -7.63 -5.52 13.96
CA ASP A 86 -8.92 -4.92 14.32
C ASP A 86 -8.88 -3.39 14.24
N ALA A 87 -7.70 -2.79 14.40
CA ALA A 87 -7.48 -1.35 14.20
C ALA A 87 -7.82 -0.88 12.77
N GLY A 88 -7.83 -1.77 11.78
CA GLY A 88 -8.17 -1.49 10.39
C GLY A 88 -9.53 -0.79 10.21
N ARG A 89 -10.47 -0.98 11.14
CA ARG A 89 -11.78 -0.31 11.15
C ARG A 89 -11.68 1.22 11.20
N TYR A 90 -10.61 1.75 11.80
CA TYR A 90 -10.37 3.19 11.93
C TYR A 90 -9.40 3.73 10.86
N ALA A 91 -8.74 2.83 10.11
CA ALA A 91 -7.70 3.19 9.14
C ALA A 91 -8.18 4.24 8.15
N LYS A 92 -9.41 4.11 7.63
CA LYS A 92 -9.93 5.00 6.57
C LYS A 92 -9.94 6.45 7.01
N GLU A 93 -10.48 6.74 8.18
CA GLU A 93 -10.59 8.12 8.67
C GLU A 93 -9.23 8.70 9.04
N VAL A 94 -8.33 7.87 9.56
CA VAL A 94 -6.97 8.29 9.94
C VAL A 94 -6.10 8.53 8.70
N CYS A 95 -6.11 7.61 7.73
CA CYS A 95 -5.39 7.76 6.47
C CYS A 95 -5.87 8.99 5.68
N ASP A 96 -7.18 9.23 5.60
CA ASP A 96 -7.74 10.42 4.96
C ASP A 96 -7.25 11.72 5.66
N ALA A 97 -7.17 11.73 7.00
CA ALA A 97 -6.64 12.86 7.75
C ALA A 97 -5.14 13.07 7.49
N ILE A 98 -4.34 12.00 7.43
CA ILE A 98 -2.90 12.06 7.12
C ILE A 98 -2.67 12.63 5.71
N VAL A 99 -3.41 12.14 4.70
CA VAL A 99 -3.32 12.66 3.32
C VAL A 99 -3.66 14.15 3.29
N ALA A 100 -4.70 14.57 4.01
CA ALA A 100 -5.16 15.95 4.00
C ALA A 100 -4.23 16.92 4.74
N LYS A 101 -3.53 16.47 5.80
CA LYS A 101 -2.85 17.38 6.75
C LYS A 101 -1.36 17.11 6.97
N CYS A 102 -0.85 15.91 6.69
CA CYS A 102 0.51 15.53 7.06
C CYS A 102 1.46 15.46 5.87
N LEU A 103 0.99 15.06 4.68
CA LEU A 103 1.85 14.90 3.49
C LEU A 103 2.46 16.21 2.98
N THR A 104 1.87 17.36 3.30
CA THR A 104 2.43 18.69 2.99
C THR A 104 3.25 19.29 4.13
N GLY A 105 3.43 18.55 5.23
CA GLY A 105 4.04 18.99 6.48
C GLY A 105 5.53 19.28 6.38
N ARG A 106 6.20 19.28 7.54
CA ARG A 106 7.67 19.33 7.62
C ARG A 106 8.24 17.96 7.25
N PRO A 107 9.51 17.84 6.82
CA PRO A 107 10.11 16.56 6.44
C PRO A 107 9.88 15.45 7.47
N LYS A 108 10.14 15.70 8.75
CA LYS A 108 9.88 14.74 9.85
C LYS A 108 8.41 14.33 9.99
N THR A 109 7.47 15.26 9.77
CA THR A 109 6.04 14.96 9.78
C THR A 109 5.67 14.02 8.64
N VAL A 110 6.24 14.26 7.45
CA VAL A 110 6.03 13.43 6.27
C VAL A 110 6.64 12.03 6.47
N GLU A 111 7.87 11.94 6.97
CA GLU A 111 8.52 10.66 7.30
C GLU A 111 7.67 9.83 8.28
N LYS A 112 7.13 10.44 9.33
CA LYS A 112 6.25 9.77 10.29
C LYS A 112 4.91 9.36 9.67
N ALA A 113 4.34 10.19 8.80
CA ALA A 113 3.14 9.83 8.06
C ALA A 113 3.37 8.62 7.15
N GLN A 114 4.50 8.57 6.44
CA GLN A 114 4.89 7.42 5.61
C GLN A 114 5.10 6.16 6.46
N ALA A 115 5.75 6.28 7.62
CA ALA A 115 5.90 5.17 8.56
C ALA A 115 4.54 4.65 9.06
N ALA A 116 3.58 5.54 9.36
CA ALA A 116 2.23 5.13 9.74
C ALA A 116 1.52 4.37 8.62
N PHE A 117 1.64 4.79 7.35
CA PHE A 117 1.10 4.03 6.22
C PHE A 117 1.70 2.62 6.10
N MET A 118 3.02 2.47 6.31
CA MET A 118 3.63 1.13 6.30
C MET A 118 3.06 0.23 7.41
N LEU A 119 2.82 0.78 8.59
CA LEU A 119 2.20 0.04 9.70
C LEU A 119 0.73 -0.32 9.41
N TRP A 120 0.00 0.53 8.69
CA TRP A 120 -1.34 0.18 8.21
C TRP A 120 -1.32 -1.00 7.22
N VAL A 121 -0.33 -1.04 6.33
CA VAL A 121 -0.13 -2.18 5.41
C VAL A 121 0.23 -3.45 6.18
N GLU A 122 1.08 -3.35 7.21
CA GLU A 122 1.39 -4.49 8.11
C GLU A 122 0.17 -5.06 8.84
N LEU A 123 -0.81 -4.20 9.13
CA LEU A 123 -2.09 -4.50 9.75
C LEU A 123 -3.19 -4.89 8.75
N GLU A 124 -2.80 -5.29 7.54
CA GLU A 124 -3.71 -5.76 6.49
C GLU A 124 -4.71 -4.71 5.98
N ALA A 125 -4.49 -3.42 6.30
CA ALA A 125 -5.31 -2.31 5.80
C ALA A 125 -4.83 -1.79 4.43
N VAL A 126 -4.44 -2.70 3.53
CA VAL A 126 -3.81 -2.35 2.24
C VAL A 126 -4.76 -1.61 1.31
N ASP A 127 -6.02 -2.05 1.22
CA ASP A 127 -7.02 -1.39 0.38
C ASP A 127 -7.26 0.06 0.82
N VAL A 128 -7.34 0.28 2.13
CA VAL A 128 -7.50 1.61 2.71
C VAL A 128 -6.28 2.49 2.42
N PHE A 129 -5.07 1.93 2.52
CA PHE A 129 -3.85 2.62 2.14
C PHE A 129 -3.89 3.04 0.66
N LEU A 130 -4.23 2.13 -0.25
CA LEU A 130 -4.28 2.41 -1.69
C LEU A 130 -5.37 3.42 -2.05
N ASP A 131 -6.55 3.35 -1.42
CA ASP A 131 -7.61 4.35 -1.59
C ASP A 131 -7.15 5.74 -1.12
N ALA A 132 -6.36 5.82 -0.05
CA ALA A 132 -5.77 7.06 0.43
C ALA A 132 -4.71 7.59 -0.56
N MET A 133 -3.90 6.71 -1.14
CA MET A 133 -2.91 7.09 -2.16
C MET A 133 -3.56 7.61 -3.44
N GLU A 134 -4.65 6.98 -3.90
CA GLU A 134 -5.45 7.45 -5.03
C GLU A 134 -5.99 8.88 -4.81
N LYS A 135 -6.37 9.21 -3.58
CA LYS A 135 -6.76 10.59 -3.21
C LYS A 135 -5.54 11.52 -3.17
N ALA A 136 -4.42 11.06 -2.64
CA ALA A 136 -3.22 11.86 -2.46
C ALA A 136 -2.58 12.30 -3.78
N ILE A 137 -2.53 11.41 -4.78
CA ILE A 137 -1.95 11.74 -6.10
C ILE A 137 -2.78 12.76 -6.89
N LYS A 138 -4.08 12.86 -6.60
CA LYS A 138 -4.99 13.84 -7.20
C LYS A 138 -4.93 15.22 -6.53
N ASN A 139 -4.07 15.37 -5.51
CA ASN A 139 -3.88 16.65 -4.86
C ASN A 139 -3.25 17.66 -5.84
N LYS A 140 -3.78 18.88 -5.88
CA LYS A 140 -3.25 19.95 -6.73
C LYS A 140 -1.83 20.39 -6.35
N VAL A 141 -1.38 20.05 -5.14
CA VAL A 141 -0.08 20.45 -4.60
C VAL A 141 0.93 19.31 -4.77
N ALA A 142 1.92 19.51 -5.64
CA ALA A 142 3.01 18.55 -5.90
C ALA A 142 3.72 18.09 -4.62
N LYS A 143 3.85 18.99 -3.63
CA LYS A 143 4.43 18.71 -2.32
C LYS A 143 3.73 17.58 -1.55
N ALA A 144 2.45 17.32 -1.81
CA ALA A 144 1.72 16.19 -1.26
C ALA A 144 1.87 14.92 -2.11
N VAL A 145 1.98 15.08 -3.43
CA VAL A 145 1.98 14.00 -4.41
C VAL A 145 3.29 13.21 -4.36
N VAL A 146 4.45 13.88 -4.27
CA VAL A 146 5.75 13.20 -4.22
C VAL A 146 5.84 12.21 -3.05
N PRO A 147 5.57 12.59 -1.79
CA PRO A 147 5.58 11.65 -0.67
C PRO A 147 4.59 10.49 -0.79
N ALA A 148 3.46 10.70 -1.49
CA ALA A 148 2.48 9.65 -1.76
C ALA A 148 3.03 8.60 -2.75
N ILE A 149 3.76 9.06 -3.78
CA ILE A 149 4.44 8.15 -4.72
C ILE A 149 5.56 7.39 -4.00
N ASP A 150 6.34 8.09 -3.18
CA ASP A 150 7.47 7.50 -2.46
C ASP A 150 7.00 6.41 -1.48
N VAL A 151 5.85 6.60 -0.81
CA VAL A 151 5.30 5.57 0.09
C VAL A 151 4.67 4.40 -0.67
N MET A 152 4.10 4.61 -1.87
CA MET A 152 3.71 3.49 -2.75
C MET A 152 4.91 2.69 -3.23
N PHE A 153 6.01 3.37 -3.58
CA PHE A 153 7.27 2.72 -3.92
C PHE A 153 7.78 1.87 -2.75
N GLN A 154 7.84 2.46 -1.55
CA GLN A 154 8.30 1.76 -0.35
C GLN A 154 7.40 0.56 -0.03
N ALA A 155 6.07 0.72 -0.11
CA ALA A 155 5.13 -0.38 0.14
C ALA A 155 5.35 -1.55 -0.84
N LEU A 156 5.48 -1.25 -2.12
CA LEU A 156 5.72 -2.27 -3.14
C LEU A 156 7.09 -2.95 -2.93
N SER A 157 8.14 -2.17 -2.64
CA SER A 157 9.49 -2.71 -2.44
C SER A 157 9.59 -3.57 -1.17
N ASP A 158 8.93 -3.15 -0.10
CA ASP A 158 9.00 -3.83 1.19
C ASP A 158 8.11 -5.07 1.22
N PHE A 159 6.82 -4.94 0.89
CA PHE A 159 5.84 -6.02 1.05
C PHE A 159 5.64 -6.86 -0.21
N GLY A 160 6.04 -6.34 -1.37
CA GLY A 160 5.92 -7.03 -2.65
C GLY A 160 4.53 -7.04 -3.26
N ALA A 161 4.49 -7.55 -4.49
CA ALA A 161 3.30 -7.56 -5.34
C ALA A 161 2.14 -8.43 -4.85
N LYS A 162 2.40 -9.40 -3.94
CA LYS A 162 1.36 -10.24 -3.34
C LYS A 162 0.52 -9.47 -2.34
N VAL A 163 1.15 -8.58 -1.57
CA VAL A 163 0.48 -7.76 -0.55
C VAL A 163 -0.04 -6.48 -1.18
N VAL A 164 0.77 -5.82 -2.02
CA VAL A 164 0.42 -4.56 -2.68
C VAL A 164 0.11 -4.84 -4.15
N PRO A 165 -1.18 -4.87 -4.55
CA PRO A 165 -1.57 -5.30 -5.90
C PRO A 165 -1.01 -4.36 -6.98
N PRO A 166 -0.10 -4.82 -7.87
CA PRO A 166 0.52 -3.99 -8.90
C PRO A 166 -0.51 -3.31 -9.82
N LYS A 167 -1.63 -4.00 -10.07
CA LYS A 167 -2.74 -3.53 -10.89
C LYS A 167 -3.35 -2.21 -10.39
N ARG A 168 -3.44 -1.99 -9.08
CA ARG A 168 -3.92 -0.72 -8.51
C ARG A 168 -2.94 0.42 -8.81
N ILE A 169 -1.64 0.17 -8.64
CA ILE A 169 -0.58 1.15 -8.92
C ILE A 169 -0.51 1.49 -10.42
N LEU A 170 -0.61 0.48 -11.30
CA LEU A 170 -0.64 0.66 -12.75
C LEU A 170 -1.80 1.57 -13.21
N LYS A 171 -2.96 1.53 -12.54
CA LYS A 171 -4.11 2.41 -12.86
C LYS A 171 -3.87 3.86 -12.46
N MET A 172 -3.10 4.11 -11.39
CA MET A 172 -2.79 5.44 -10.87
C MET A 172 -1.70 6.18 -11.66
N LEU A 173 -0.68 5.45 -12.13
CA LEU A 173 0.53 6.02 -12.75
C LEU A 173 0.31 6.96 -13.94
N PRO A 174 -0.63 6.71 -14.88
CA PRO A 174 -0.81 7.57 -16.05
C PRO A 174 -1.08 9.04 -15.72
N GLU A 175 -1.78 9.33 -14.62
CA GLU A 175 -2.08 10.70 -14.19
C GLU A 175 -0.81 11.46 -13.74
N LEU A 176 0.27 10.74 -13.41
CA LEU A 176 1.51 11.30 -12.87
C LEU A 176 2.56 11.60 -13.95
N PHE A 177 2.51 10.93 -15.10
CA PHE A 177 3.54 11.03 -16.15
C PHE A 177 3.59 12.39 -16.86
N ASP A 178 2.44 13.07 -16.93
CA ASP A 178 2.33 14.42 -17.50
C ASP A 178 2.02 15.50 -16.44
N HIS A 179 2.29 15.18 -15.17
CA HIS A 179 2.20 16.17 -14.10
C HIS A 179 3.18 17.32 -14.36
N GLN A 180 2.81 18.57 -14.03
CA GLN A 180 3.63 19.76 -14.34
C GLN A 180 4.94 19.82 -13.56
N ASP A 181 4.94 19.30 -12.33
CA ASP A 181 6.11 19.23 -11.45
C ASP A 181 7.09 18.13 -11.88
N GLN A 182 8.39 18.47 -11.97
CA GLN A 182 9.45 17.54 -12.38
C GLN A 182 9.69 16.42 -11.36
N ASN A 183 9.57 16.69 -10.06
CA ASN A 183 9.83 15.70 -9.02
C ASN A 183 8.72 14.64 -9.02
N VAL A 184 7.46 15.05 -9.23
CA VAL A 184 6.35 14.09 -9.40
C VAL A 184 6.63 13.13 -10.55
N ARG A 185 7.08 13.65 -11.70
CA ARG A 185 7.45 12.82 -12.85
C ARG A 185 8.62 11.89 -12.54
N ALA A 186 9.67 12.40 -11.88
CA ALA A 186 10.83 11.61 -11.48
C ALA A 186 10.46 10.47 -10.51
N SER A 187 9.68 10.75 -9.47
CA SER A 187 9.19 9.71 -8.53
C SER A 187 8.30 8.69 -9.24
N SER A 188 7.41 9.13 -10.15
CA SER A 188 6.53 8.21 -10.90
C SER A 188 7.31 7.26 -11.81
N LYS A 189 8.42 7.74 -12.39
CA LYS A 189 9.36 6.90 -13.15
C LYS A 189 10.03 5.87 -12.24
N GLY A 190 10.48 6.28 -11.05
CA GLY A 190 11.03 5.36 -10.03
C GLY A 190 10.04 4.25 -9.64
N LEU A 191 8.78 4.61 -9.37
CA LEU A 191 7.71 3.64 -9.08
C LEU A 191 7.43 2.69 -10.26
N THR A 192 7.52 3.20 -11.50
CA THR A 192 7.37 2.37 -12.71
C THR A 192 8.49 1.33 -12.83
N LEU A 193 9.73 1.72 -12.52
CA LEU A 193 10.87 0.80 -12.52
C LEU A 193 10.74 -0.28 -11.44
N GLU A 194 10.25 0.08 -10.26
CA GLU A 194 9.98 -0.90 -9.21
C GLU A 194 8.90 -1.89 -9.63
N LEU A 195 7.80 -1.44 -10.25
CA LEU A 195 6.83 -2.36 -10.85
C LEU A 195 7.48 -3.31 -11.88
N CYS A 196 8.38 -2.81 -12.72
CA CYS A 196 9.08 -3.67 -13.69
C CYS A 196 9.95 -4.74 -13.02
N ARG A 197 10.46 -4.48 -11.81
CA ARG A 197 11.22 -5.47 -11.01
C ARG A 197 10.32 -6.56 -10.41
N TRP A 198 9.06 -6.24 -10.14
CA TRP A 198 8.10 -7.14 -9.49
C TRP A 198 7.27 -7.96 -10.47
N ILE A 199 6.75 -7.36 -11.53
CA ILE A 199 5.85 -8.01 -12.50
C ILE A 199 6.47 -8.16 -13.90
N GLY A 200 7.76 -7.84 -14.04
CA GLY A 200 8.45 -7.89 -15.32
C GLY A 200 8.23 -6.65 -16.19
N LYS A 201 9.07 -6.53 -17.22
CA LYS A 201 9.14 -5.34 -18.07
C LYS A 201 7.99 -5.29 -19.07
N ASP A 202 7.66 -6.42 -19.69
CA ASP A 202 6.72 -6.48 -20.81
C ASP A 202 5.27 -6.15 -20.40
N PRO A 203 4.73 -6.64 -19.26
CA PRO A 203 3.40 -6.24 -18.80
C PRO A 203 3.32 -4.74 -18.52
N VAL A 204 4.32 -4.18 -17.83
CA VAL A 204 4.38 -2.74 -17.53
C VAL A 204 4.46 -1.92 -18.82
N LYS A 205 5.32 -2.32 -19.76
CA LYS A 205 5.46 -1.67 -21.06
C LYS A 205 4.13 -1.64 -21.80
N SER A 206 3.46 -2.79 -21.92
CA SER A 206 2.21 -2.90 -22.68
C SER A 206 1.09 -2.01 -22.14
N ILE A 207 1.04 -1.78 -20.81
CA ILE A 207 -0.03 -1.01 -20.16
C ILE A 207 0.28 0.50 -20.11
N LEU A 208 1.55 0.86 -19.88
CA LEU A 208 1.92 2.24 -19.54
C LEU A 208 2.64 2.99 -20.65
N PHE A 209 3.34 2.32 -21.58
CA PHE A 209 4.17 3.05 -22.54
C PHE A 209 3.34 3.95 -23.44
N GLU A 210 2.18 3.49 -23.93
CA GLU A 210 1.30 4.33 -24.77
C GLU A 210 0.84 5.61 -24.07
N LYS A 211 0.86 5.64 -22.73
CA LYS A 211 0.46 6.78 -21.90
C LYS A 211 1.62 7.70 -21.51
N MET A 212 2.86 7.36 -21.91
CA MET A 212 4.06 8.14 -21.63
C MET A 212 4.50 8.95 -22.86
N ARG A 213 5.14 10.09 -22.60
CA ARG A 213 5.87 10.84 -23.63
C ARG A 213 7.10 10.08 -24.09
N ASP A 214 7.51 10.26 -25.34
CA ASP A 214 8.64 9.53 -25.93
C ASP A 214 9.96 9.75 -25.20
N THR A 215 10.18 10.95 -24.64
CA THR A 215 11.34 11.23 -23.79
C THR A 215 11.36 10.31 -22.57
N MET A 216 10.23 10.19 -21.87
CA MET A 216 10.13 9.35 -20.67
C MET A 216 10.26 7.86 -21.01
N LYS A 217 9.70 7.40 -22.14
CA LYS A 217 9.89 6.03 -22.63
C LYS A 217 11.37 5.72 -22.82
N LYS A 218 12.10 6.58 -23.55
CA LYS A 218 13.54 6.39 -23.82
C LYS A 218 14.37 6.35 -22.54
N GLU A 219 14.09 7.25 -21.61
CA GLU A 219 14.76 7.25 -20.30
C GLU A 219 14.47 5.98 -19.50
N LEU A 220 13.21 5.54 -19.45
CA LEU A 220 12.83 4.32 -18.74
C LEU A 220 13.48 3.09 -19.39
N GLU A 221 13.52 3.02 -20.72
CA GLU A 221 14.16 1.92 -21.44
C GLU A 221 15.66 1.85 -21.16
N ALA A 222 16.35 2.99 -21.11
CA ALA A 222 17.77 3.05 -20.74
C ALA A 222 18.01 2.51 -19.32
N GLU A 223 17.16 2.86 -18.36
CA GLU A 223 17.28 2.40 -16.97
C GLU A 223 16.84 0.94 -16.79
N LEU A 224 15.89 0.47 -17.59
CA LEU A 224 15.43 -0.92 -17.56
C LEU A 224 16.50 -1.92 -17.97
N VAL A 225 17.53 -1.52 -18.74
CA VAL A 225 18.69 -2.39 -19.03
C VAL A 225 19.43 -2.78 -17.75
N ASN A 226 19.43 -1.89 -16.76
CA ASN A 226 20.11 -2.10 -15.47
C ASN A 226 19.25 -2.89 -14.47
N VAL A 227 17.95 -3.04 -14.73
CA VAL A 227 17.07 -3.89 -13.94
C VAL A 227 17.35 -5.36 -14.26
N LYS A 228 18.12 -6.01 -13.40
CA LYS A 228 18.46 -7.45 -13.44
C LYS A 228 17.93 -8.15 -12.17
N GLY A 229 17.32 -9.32 -12.34
CA GLY A 229 16.77 -10.14 -11.26
C GLY A 229 15.29 -9.86 -10.96
N THR A 230 14.63 -10.83 -10.32
CA THR A 230 13.29 -10.69 -9.74
C THR A 230 13.41 -10.05 -8.35
N ALA A 231 12.59 -9.03 -8.06
CA ALA A 231 12.57 -8.42 -6.72
C ALA A 231 12.13 -9.45 -5.67
N LYS A 232 12.64 -9.29 -4.43
CA LYS A 232 12.26 -10.10 -3.27
C LYS A 232 11.79 -9.16 -2.14
N PRO A 233 10.70 -9.48 -1.42
CA PRO A 233 10.18 -8.61 -0.37
C PRO A 233 11.18 -8.49 0.78
N SER A 234 11.37 -7.28 1.30
CA SER A 234 12.24 -7.01 2.44
C SER A 234 11.50 -7.02 3.78
N ARG A 235 10.17 -6.78 3.78
CA ARG A 235 9.29 -6.81 4.94
C ARG A 235 8.11 -7.74 4.72
N LYS A 236 7.62 -8.32 5.82
CA LYS A 236 6.45 -9.22 5.83
C LYS A 236 5.32 -8.55 6.61
N ILE A 237 4.07 -8.76 6.18
CA ILE A 237 2.89 -8.41 6.99
C ILE A 237 2.89 -9.22 8.30
N ARG A 238 2.23 -8.72 9.36
CA ARG A 238 2.33 -9.34 10.69
C ARG A 238 1.83 -10.77 10.75
N VAL A 239 0.78 -11.09 10.00
CA VAL A 239 0.27 -12.47 9.89
C VAL A 239 1.32 -13.40 9.30
N ASN A 240 2.04 -12.97 8.25
CA ASN A 240 3.13 -13.74 7.65
C ASN A 240 4.34 -13.84 8.59
N MET A 241 4.62 -12.79 9.38
CA MET A 241 5.67 -12.84 10.40
C MET A 241 5.35 -13.85 11.50
N LEU A 242 4.10 -13.87 11.98
CA LEU A 242 3.64 -14.84 12.98
C LEU A 242 3.68 -16.29 12.45
N TYR A 243 3.33 -16.51 11.18
CA TYR A 243 3.44 -17.82 10.54
C TYR A 243 4.89 -18.30 10.46
N VAL A 244 5.81 -17.40 10.08
CA VAL A 244 7.26 -17.70 10.04
C VAL A 244 7.79 -18.03 11.44
N ILE A 245 7.48 -17.21 12.44
CA ILE A 245 7.89 -17.47 13.84
C ILE A 245 7.35 -18.82 14.33
N ARG A 246 6.09 -19.15 14.04
CA ARG A 246 5.50 -20.45 14.40
C ARG A 246 6.22 -21.60 13.69
N SER A 247 6.49 -21.46 12.39
CA SER A 247 7.21 -22.47 11.61
C SER A 247 8.68 -22.63 11.99
N GLU A 248 9.30 -21.58 12.56
CA GLU A 248 10.68 -21.60 13.07
C GLU A 248 10.73 -22.20 14.48
N GLN A 249 9.73 -21.92 15.33
CA GLN A 249 9.57 -22.57 16.63
C GLN A 249 9.26 -24.07 16.50
N GLU A 250 8.54 -24.48 15.46
CA GLU A 250 8.33 -25.90 15.11
C GLU A 250 9.59 -26.57 14.53
N LYS A 251 10.65 -25.81 14.21
CA LYS A 251 11.93 -26.30 13.68
C LYS A 251 13.07 -26.32 14.71
N GLU A 252 12.84 -25.87 15.95
CA GLU A 252 13.82 -26.09 17.03
C GLU A 252 13.81 -27.58 17.43
N PRO A 253 14.96 -28.28 17.44
CA PRO A 253 15.00 -29.65 17.91
C PRO A 253 14.83 -29.70 19.43
N GLU A 254 13.98 -30.61 19.91
CA GLU A 254 13.91 -30.98 21.33
C GLU A 254 15.32 -31.36 21.87
N PRO A 255 15.60 -31.13 23.17
CA PRO A 255 16.94 -31.35 23.71
C PRO A 255 17.36 -32.82 23.60
N GLU A 256 18.57 -33.03 23.10
CA GLU A 256 19.18 -34.33 22.83
C GLU A 256 19.17 -35.26 24.06
N GLY A 257 18.31 -36.28 24.01
CA GLY A 257 18.48 -37.54 24.73
C GLY A 257 19.06 -38.58 23.77
N VAL A 258 20.26 -39.07 24.08
CA VAL A 258 21.07 -39.98 23.25
C VAL A 258 20.39 -41.35 23.04
N SER A 259 20.18 -41.76 21.78
CA SER A 259 20.76 -42.99 21.17
C SER A 259 20.10 -43.35 19.82
N GLU A 260 20.95 -43.78 18.87
CA GLU A 260 20.72 -44.18 17.48
C GLU A 260 19.54 -45.15 17.23
N VAL A 261 18.87 -45.05 16.07
CA VAL A 261 18.83 -46.06 14.97
C VAL A 261 18.15 -45.47 13.72
N VAL A 262 18.77 -45.79 12.58
CA VAL A 262 18.48 -45.51 11.16
C VAL A 262 17.01 -45.61 10.73
N GLY A 263 16.57 -44.66 9.88
CA GLY A 263 15.38 -44.79 9.05
C GLY A 263 15.27 -43.68 8.00
N SER A 264 15.64 -43.98 6.75
CA SER A 264 15.46 -43.10 5.59
C SER A 264 13.98 -42.83 5.28
N GLY A 265 13.65 -41.56 5.04
CA GLY A 265 12.37 -41.06 4.52
C GLY A 265 12.50 -39.57 4.18
N PRO A 266 11.85 -39.09 3.12
CA PRO A 266 12.36 -37.99 2.30
C PRO A 266 12.37 -36.66 3.05
N SER A 267 13.55 -36.05 3.11
CA SER A 267 13.67 -34.62 3.34
C SER A 267 12.92 -33.91 2.23
N GLU A 268 11.72 -33.42 2.53
CA GLU A 268 11.16 -32.29 1.80
C GLU A 268 12.07 -31.10 2.08
N GLU A 269 13.12 -31.02 1.27
CA GLU A 269 13.88 -29.81 1.07
C GLU A 269 12.88 -28.69 0.83
N VAL A 270 12.95 -27.72 1.74
CA VAL A 270 12.48 -26.36 1.60
C VAL A 270 12.17 -26.06 0.14
N ALA A 271 10.88 -26.04 -0.20
CA ALA A 271 10.44 -25.31 -1.36
C ALA A 271 10.86 -23.86 -1.10
N ALA A 272 12.07 -23.52 -1.56
CA ALA A 272 12.42 -22.15 -1.87
C ALA A 272 11.23 -21.64 -2.66
N GLU A 273 10.47 -20.70 -2.11
CA GLU A 273 9.39 -20.04 -2.83
C GLU A 273 10.01 -19.58 -4.15
N ALA A 274 9.72 -20.34 -5.21
CA ALA A 274 10.12 -19.99 -6.55
C ALA A 274 9.55 -18.58 -6.78
N PRO A 275 10.27 -17.67 -7.46
CA PRO A 275 9.69 -16.43 -7.90
C PRO A 275 8.42 -16.79 -8.68
N GLN A 276 7.24 -16.58 -8.09
CA GLN A 276 5.99 -16.81 -8.80
C GLN A 276 5.95 -15.74 -9.88
N GLU A 277 6.12 -16.17 -11.12
CA GLU A 277 5.82 -15.38 -12.30
C GLU A 277 4.37 -14.93 -12.19
N ILE A 278 4.16 -13.66 -11.86
CA ILE A 278 2.82 -13.06 -11.87
C ILE A 278 2.38 -13.09 -13.33
N ASP A 279 1.42 -13.97 -13.62
CA ASP A 279 0.88 -14.17 -14.95
C ASP A 279 0.29 -12.85 -15.47
N GLU A 280 0.74 -12.45 -16.65
CA GLU A 280 0.27 -11.27 -17.38
C GLU A 280 -1.26 -11.27 -17.55
N TYR A 281 -1.87 -12.45 -17.61
CA TYR A 281 -3.32 -12.63 -17.70
C TYR A 281 -4.07 -12.09 -16.47
N ASP A 282 -3.50 -12.20 -15.26
CA ASP A 282 -4.15 -11.76 -14.02
C ASP A 282 -4.11 -10.24 -13.82
N LEU A 283 -3.17 -9.57 -14.49
CA LEU A 283 -3.00 -8.11 -14.43
C LEU A 283 -3.96 -7.36 -15.37
N VAL A 284 -4.49 -8.02 -16.41
CA VAL A 284 -5.43 -7.41 -17.36
C VAL A 284 -6.86 -7.46 -16.80
N ASP A 285 -7.63 -6.38 -16.96
CA ASP A 285 -9.07 -6.38 -16.65
C ASP A 285 -9.82 -7.18 -17.73
N PRO A 286 -10.71 -8.11 -17.36
CA PRO A 286 -11.53 -8.81 -18.34
C PRO A 286 -12.36 -7.84 -19.18
N VAL A 287 -12.32 -8.01 -20.50
CA VAL A 287 -13.08 -7.19 -21.45
C VAL A 287 -14.34 -7.92 -21.85
N ASP A 288 -15.51 -7.30 -21.64
CA ASP A 288 -16.76 -7.78 -22.22
C ASP A 288 -16.77 -7.55 -23.73
N ILE A 289 -16.82 -8.65 -24.47
CA ILE A 289 -16.91 -8.63 -25.93
C ILE A 289 -18.34 -8.90 -26.42
N LEU A 290 -19.21 -9.45 -25.56
CA LEU A 290 -20.55 -9.89 -25.94
C LEU A 290 -21.46 -8.69 -26.21
N GLY A 291 -21.42 -7.66 -25.35
CA GLY A 291 -22.17 -6.42 -25.58
C GLY A 291 -21.81 -5.72 -26.89
N PRO A 292 -20.51 -5.50 -27.19
CA PRO A 292 -20.06 -4.98 -28.48
C PRO A 292 -20.42 -5.87 -29.69
N LEU A 293 -20.30 -7.20 -29.56
CA LEU A 293 -20.68 -8.17 -30.62
C LEU A 293 -22.17 -8.11 -30.97
N GLU A 294 -23.02 -8.02 -29.95
CA GLU A 294 -24.47 -7.91 -30.13
C GLU A 294 -24.83 -6.60 -30.84
N LYS A 295 -24.23 -5.47 -30.43
CA LYS A 295 -24.41 -4.17 -31.09
C LYS A 295 -23.92 -4.15 -32.53
N ALA A 296 -22.90 -4.93 -32.86
CA ALA A 296 -22.39 -5.08 -34.22
C ALA A 296 -23.25 -6.00 -35.10
N GLY A 297 -24.33 -6.59 -34.57
CA GLY A 297 -25.22 -7.47 -35.32
C GLY A 297 -24.59 -8.82 -35.66
N PHE A 298 -23.60 -9.27 -34.88
CA PHE A 298 -22.82 -10.48 -35.18
C PHE A 298 -23.69 -11.72 -35.39
N TRP A 299 -24.71 -11.93 -34.55
CA TRP A 299 -25.56 -13.12 -34.59
C TRP A 299 -26.36 -13.27 -35.89
N ASP A 300 -26.71 -12.14 -36.51
CA ASP A 300 -27.39 -12.11 -37.79
C ASP A 300 -26.37 -12.14 -38.94
N GLY A 301 -25.26 -11.40 -38.80
CA GLY A 301 -24.18 -11.35 -39.79
C GLY A 301 -23.54 -12.71 -40.06
N VAL A 302 -23.36 -13.56 -39.04
CA VAL A 302 -22.80 -14.91 -39.20
C VAL A 302 -23.77 -15.88 -39.91
N LYS A 303 -25.08 -15.61 -39.82
CA LYS A 303 -26.15 -16.38 -40.49
C LYS A 303 -26.49 -15.84 -41.89
N ALA A 304 -25.86 -14.73 -42.31
CA ALA A 304 -26.13 -14.10 -43.59
C ALA A 304 -25.87 -15.04 -44.77
N THR A 305 -26.68 -14.93 -45.82
CA THR A 305 -26.54 -15.74 -47.04
C THR A 305 -25.34 -15.31 -47.87
N LYS A 306 -24.97 -14.02 -47.84
CA LYS A 306 -23.78 -13.49 -48.50
C LYS A 306 -22.52 -13.80 -47.69
N TRP A 307 -21.53 -14.38 -48.36
CA TRP A 307 -20.27 -14.77 -47.72
C TRP A 307 -19.45 -13.58 -47.22
N SER A 308 -19.55 -12.41 -47.86
CA SER A 308 -18.87 -11.18 -47.44
C SER A 308 -19.37 -10.68 -46.09
N GLU A 309 -20.68 -10.71 -45.87
CA GLU A 309 -21.32 -10.32 -44.61
C GLU A 309 -20.91 -11.29 -43.47
N ARG A 310 -20.82 -12.60 -43.75
CA ARG A 310 -20.27 -13.58 -42.80
C ARG A 310 -18.80 -13.32 -42.48
N LYS A 311 -17.99 -12.98 -43.49
CA LYS A 311 -16.57 -12.66 -43.31
C LYS A 311 -16.39 -11.42 -42.44
N GLU A 312 -17.18 -10.38 -42.66
CA GLU A 312 -17.14 -9.15 -41.86
C GLU A 312 -17.53 -9.40 -40.40
N ALA A 313 -18.58 -10.18 -40.15
CA ALA A 313 -18.98 -10.57 -38.79
C ALA A 313 -17.86 -11.34 -38.06
N VAL A 314 -17.20 -12.28 -38.72
CA VAL A 314 -16.07 -13.04 -38.13
C VAL A 314 -14.82 -12.16 -37.95
N ALA A 315 -14.59 -11.20 -38.84
CA ALA A 315 -13.47 -10.25 -38.70
C ALA A 315 -13.66 -9.33 -37.49
N GLU A 316 -14.89 -8.86 -37.23
CA GLU A 316 -15.18 -8.04 -36.05
C GLU A 316 -15.09 -8.88 -34.76
N LEU A 317 -15.55 -10.13 -34.76
CA LEU A 317 -15.30 -11.07 -33.65
C LEU A 317 -13.81 -11.24 -33.40
N THR A 318 -13.01 -11.46 -34.45
CA THR A 318 -11.56 -11.65 -34.32
C THR A 318 -10.92 -10.42 -33.68
N LYS A 319 -11.31 -9.23 -34.12
CA LYS A 319 -10.83 -7.95 -33.58
C LYS A 319 -11.23 -7.76 -32.12
N LEU A 320 -12.49 -8.03 -31.76
CA LEU A 320 -12.99 -7.90 -30.39
C LEU A 320 -12.42 -8.98 -29.47
N ALA A 321 -12.16 -10.19 -29.97
CA ALA A 321 -11.57 -11.30 -29.22
C ALA A 321 -10.03 -11.26 -29.16
N SER A 322 -9.39 -10.27 -29.82
CA SER A 322 -7.94 -10.07 -29.74
C SER A 322 -7.47 -9.48 -28.40
N THR A 323 -8.39 -9.24 -27.46
CA THR A 323 -8.03 -8.83 -26.09
C THR A 323 -7.37 -9.98 -25.34
N LYS A 324 -6.44 -9.64 -24.44
CA LYS A 324 -5.68 -10.63 -23.65
C LYS A 324 -6.56 -11.42 -22.67
N ARG A 325 -7.68 -10.85 -22.19
CA ARG A 325 -8.57 -11.48 -21.21
C ARG A 325 -10.01 -11.09 -21.50
N ILE A 326 -10.83 -12.06 -21.87
CA ILE A 326 -12.25 -11.88 -22.17
C ILE A 326 -13.05 -12.15 -20.90
N ALA A 327 -14.04 -11.30 -20.60
CA ALA A 327 -14.97 -11.53 -19.49
C ALA A 327 -15.81 -12.79 -19.76
N PRO A 328 -16.07 -13.63 -18.74
CA PRO A 328 -16.85 -14.86 -18.91
C PRO A 328 -18.29 -14.61 -19.34
#